data_AF-A0A537YH21-F1
#
_entry.id   AF-A0A537YH21-F1
#
_cell.length_a   1.000
_cell.length_b   1.000
_cell.length_c   1.000
_cell.angle_alpha   90.00
_cell.angle_beta   90.00
_cell.angle_gamma   90.00
#
_symmetry.space_group_name_H-M   'P 1'
#
loop_
_entity.id
_entity.type
_entity.pdbx_description
1 polymer ?
#
loop_
_entity_poly.entity_id
_entity_poly.type
_entity_poly.pdbx_seq_one_letter_code
_entity_poly.pdbx_strand_id
1 'polypeptide(L)' 'MSSEDLERYETEIELQLYREYRDVLPMFSYVIETERRFYLANDVKLAPKTDGGQTFFELELNDAWVW' A
#
# COMPACT_ATOMS: atom_id res chain seq x y z
N MET A 1 30.69 -15.36 -4.94
CA MET A 1 29.88 -14.27 -5.50
C MET A 1 30.65 -12.99 -5.23
N SER A 2 30.93 -12.19 -6.27
CA SER A 2 31.64 -10.92 -6.09
C SER A 2 30.70 -9.85 -5.51
N SER A 3 31.25 -8.73 -5.02
CA SER A 3 30.44 -7.57 -4.63
C SER A 3 29.59 -7.03 -5.79
N GLU A 4 30.13 -7.09 -7.00
CA GLU A 4 29.46 -6.68 -8.24
C GLU A 4 28.28 -7.61 -8.61
N ASP A 5 28.40 -8.92 -8.34
CA ASP A 5 27.28 -9.86 -8.51
C ASP A 5 26.16 -9.62 -7.50
N LEU A 6 26.50 -9.20 -6.27
CA LEU A 6 25.55 -8.84 -5.22
C LEU A 6 24.79 -7.54 -5.56
N GLU A 7 25.50 -6.49 -5.96
CA GLU A 7 24.88 -5.22 -6.37
C GLU A 7 23.97 -5.40 -7.59
N ARG A 8 24.38 -6.22 -8.56
CA ARG A 8 23.53 -6.54 -9.72
C ARG A 8 22.27 -7.28 -9.29
N TYR A 9 22.39 -8.26 -8.39
CA TYR A 9 21.24 -9.02 -7.88
C TYR A 9 20.27 -8.13 -7.09
N GLU A 10 20.77 -7.23 -6.25
CA GLU A 10 19.94 -6.25 -5.53
C GLU A 10 19.16 -5.34 -6.50
N THR A 11 19.86 -4.80 -7.51
CA THR A 11 19.25 -3.94 -8.52
C THR A 11 18.17 -4.67 -9.33
N GLU A 12 18.41 -5.94 -9.68
CA GLU A 12 17.43 -6.76 -10.41
C GLU A 12 16.17 -7.02 -9.56
N ILE A 13 16.33 -7.30 -8.26
CA ILE A 13 15.20 -7.46 -7.34
C ILE A 13 14.39 -6.17 -7.20
N GLU A 14 15.05 -5.04 -7.01
CA GLU A 14 14.37 -3.74 -6.90
C GLU A 14 13.56 -3.42 -8.16
N LEU A 15 14.15 -3.68 -9.34
CA LEU A 15 13.47 -3.49 -10.62
C LEU A 15 12.27 -4.42 -10.77
N GLN A 16 12.37 -5.66 -10.29
CA GLN A 16 11.25 -6.61 -10.32
C GLN A 16 10.13 -6.16 -9.39
N LEU A 17 10.42 -5.79 -8.15
CA LEU A 17 9.44 -5.26 -7.20
C LEU A 17 8.72 -4.02 -7.75
N TYR A 18 9.47 -3.11 -8.38
CA TYR A 18 8.89 -1.94 -9.04
C TYR A 18 7.89 -2.34 -10.14
N ARG A 19 8.24 -3.34 -10.98
CA ARG A 19 7.36 -3.82 -12.05
C ARG A 19 6.11 -4.46 -11.50
N GLU A 20 6.23 -5.33 -10.50
CA GLU A 20 5.09 -5.97 -9.85
C GLU A 20 4.13 -4.92 -9.28
N TYR A 21 4.65 -3.91 -8.58
CA TYR A 21 3.84 -2.81 -8.07
C TYR A 21 3.18 -2.00 -9.19
N ARG A 22 3.92 -1.69 -10.26
CA ARG A 22 3.40 -0.93 -11.40
C ARG A 22 2.29 -1.67 -12.13
N ASP A 23 2.37 -2.99 -12.21
CA ASP A 23 1.43 -3.82 -12.96
C ASP A 23 0.12 -4.02 -12.18
N VAL A 24 0.16 -4.04 -10.85
CA VAL A 24 -1.03 -4.18 -9.99
C VAL A 24 -1.74 -2.87 -9.70
N LEU A 25 -1.02 -1.74 -9.71
CA LEU A 25 -1.56 -0.43 -9.37
C LEU A 25 -2.82 -0.04 -10.18
N PRO A 26 -2.91 -0.30 -11.51
CA PRO A 26 -4.11 -0.03 -12.29
C PRO A 26 -5.34 -0.88 -11.92
N MET A 27 -5.18 -1.93 -11.11
CA MET A 27 -6.28 -2.79 -10.65
C MET A 27 -7.06 -2.17 -9.49
N PHE A 28 -6.56 -1.08 -8.91
CA PHE A 28 -7.18 -0.41 -7.77
C PHE A 28 -7.76 0.94 -8.16
N SER A 29 -8.93 1.23 -7.62
CA SER A 29 -9.65 2.49 -7.89
C SER A 29 -9.25 3.62 -6.94
N TYR A 30 -8.74 3.29 -5.76
CA TYR A 30 -8.43 4.25 -4.71
C TYR A 30 -7.05 4.02 -4.11
N VAL A 31 -6.44 5.16 -3.78
CA VAL A 31 -5.27 5.29 -2.92
C VAL A 31 -5.76 5.91 -1.60
N ILE A 32 -5.54 5.22 -0.48
CA ILE A 32 -5.95 5.67 0.85
C ILE A 32 -4.71 5.80 1.72
N GLU A 33 -4.44 7.02 2.17
CA GLU A 33 -3.37 7.32 3.11
C GLU A 33 -3.93 7.59 4.50
N THR A 34 -3.35 6.94 5.49
CA THR A 34 -3.62 7.18 6.91
C THR A 34 -2.34 7.59 7.60
N GLU A 35 -2.45 8.13 8.82
CA GLU A 35 -1.30 8.49 9.65
C GLU A 35 -0.31 7.34 9.91
N ARG A 36 -0.72 6.08 9.74
CA ARG A 36 0.12 4.89 9.99
C ARG A 36 0.56 4.14 8.75
N ARG A 37 -0.23 4.16 7.69
CA ARG A 37 -0.09 3.25 6.53
C ARG A 37 -0.74 3.80 5.27
N PHE A 38 -0.31 3.22 4.16
CA PHE A 38 -0.87 3.41 2.83
C PHE A 38 -1.62 2.16 2.38
N TYR A 39 -2.73 2.36 1.67
CA TYR A 39 -3.56 1.28 1.15
C TYR A 39 -3.95 1.56 -0.29
N LEU A 40 -3.98 0.52 -1.11
CA LEU A 40 -4.73 0.49 -2.37
C LEU A 40 -6.02 -0.27 -2.14
N ALA A 41 -7.15 0.20 -2.65
CA ALA A 41 -8.43 -0.49 -2.53
C ALA A 41 -9.34 -0.20 -3.72
N ASN A 42 -10.35 -1.05 -3.94
CA ASN A 42 -11.37 -0.82 -4.95
C ASN A 42 -12.64 -0.18 -4.40
N ASP A 43 -12.86 -0.25 -3.09
CA ASP A 43 -13.94 0.46 -2.40
C ASP A 43 -13.49 0.90 -1.01
N VAL A 44 -14.00 2.04 -0.57
CA VAL A 44 -13.72 2.62 0.75
C VAL A 44 -15.00 3.20 1.35
N LYS A 45 -15.29 2.80 2.59
CA LYS A 45 -16.31 3.45 3.42
C LYS A 45 -15.64 4.06 4.63
N LEU A 46 -15.95 5.33 4.88
CA LEU A 46 -15.47 6.07 6.04
C LEU A 46 -16.64 6.34 6.99
N ALA A 47 -16.50 5.90 8.23
CA ALA A 47 -17.46 6.14 9.29
C ALA A 47 -16.78 6.94 10.43
N PRO A 48 -17.19 8.20 10.68
CA PRO A 48 -16.73 8.91 11.86
C PRO A 48 -17.31 8.26 13.12
N LYS A 49 -16.48 8.01 14.12
CA LYS A 49 -16.87 7.50 15.43
C LYS A 49 -16.50 8.52 16.49
N THR A 50 -17.41 8.70 17.45
CA THR A 50 -17.17 9.49 18.64
C THR A 50 -17.31 8.58 19.84
N ASP A 51 -16.23 8.41 20.61
CA ASP A 51 -16.25 7.68 21.86
C ASP A 51 -15.48 8.44 22.93
N GLY A 52 -16.04 8.56 24.13
CA GLY A 52 -15.39 9.23 25.26
C GLY A 52 -14.95 10.69 25.02
N GLY A 53 -15.51 11.38 24.03
CA GLY A 53 -15.11 12.75 23.65
C GLY A 53 -13.96 12.84 22.65
N GLN A 54 -13.44 11.70 22.17
CA GLN A 54 -12.49 11.63 21.07
C GLN A 54 -13.21 11.23 19.78
N THR A 55 -12.80 11.82 18.66
CA THR A 55 -13.31 11.48 17.33
C THR A 55 -12.23 10.75 16.56
N PHE A 56 -12.56 9.59 16.01
CA PHE A 56 -11.69 8.84 15.10
C PHE A 56 -12.48 8.41 13.87
N PHE A 57 -11.76 8.03 12.81
CA PHE A 57 -12.35 7.58 11.56
C PHE A 57 -12.14 6.08 11.43
N GLU A 58 -13.23 5.34 11.31
CA GLU A 58 -13.23 3.94 10.95
C GLU A 58 -13.27 3.83 9.42
N LEU A 59 -12.36 3.04 8.85
CA LEU A 59 -12.30 2.77 7.42
C LEU A 59 -12.58 1.28 7.17
N GLU A 60 -13.55 1.00 6.29
CA GLU A 60 -13.77 -0.32 5.71
C GLU A 60 -13.27 -0.28 4.26
N LEU A 61 -12.28 -1.11 3.94
CA LEU A 61 -11.65 -1.18 2.63
C LEU A 61 -11.96 -2.56 2.01
N ASN A 62 -12.38 -2.58 0.74
CA ASN A 62 -12.59 -3.83 -0.01
C ASN A 62 -11.52 -4.00 -1.10
N ASP A 63 -11.12 -5.27 -1.29
CA ASP A 63 -9.99 -5.66 -2.15
C ASP A 63 -8.75 -4.82 -1.83
N ALA A 64 -8.34 -4.81 -0.56
CA ALA A 64 -7.30 -3.91 -0.08
C ALA A 64 -5.91 -4.55 -0.13
N TRP A 65 -4.93 -3.79 -0.64
CA TRP A 65 -3.50 -4.10 -0.56
C TRP A 65 -2.84 -3.14 0.45
N VAL A 66 -2.13 -3.69 1.43
CA VAL A 66 -1.25 -2.95 2.36
C VAL A 66 0.20 -3.01 1.90
N TRP A 67 0.83 -1.84 1.78
CA TRP A 67 2.28 -1.70 1.65
C TRP A 67 2.88 -1.25 2.99
#